data_AF-A0A061F205-F1
#
_entry.id   AF-A0A061F205-F1
#
_cell.length_a   1.000
_cell.length_b   1.000
_cell.length_c   1.000
_cell.angle_alpha   90.00
_cell.angle_beta   90.00
_cell.angle_gamma   90.00
#
_symmetry.space_group_name_H-M   'P 1'
#
loop_
_entity.id
_entity.type
_entity.pdbx_description
1 polymer ?
#
loop_
_entity_poly.entity_id
_entity_poly.type
_entity_poly.pdbx_seq_one_letter_code
_entity_poly.pdbx_strand_id
1 'polypeptide(L)'
;MVWEILQTENFSVISGFDGTCFQRHYINQDFENRFTFSKAHKYRLQCYYSEPGIVNDIFDVLRFWKSRKYLQSNVWLHGWLKRELQTLMQEEDVDVVVHHIHGVINSFLRRIEQTHLLKKPAEAKQDNFRTAVFDAAKPFLLARTDRFVNEVELFLASGLNIDAYDAVYMQRLGWNTPGGTTSTKPAEEPSQHVGVVPYLYIFDIDSDGAE
;
A
#
# COMPACT_ATOMS: atom_id res chain seq x y z
N MET A 1 18.82 38.04 -29.88
CA MET A 1 18.87 36.64 -29.41
C MET A 1 18.69 36.71 -27.91
N VAL A 2 17.46 36.57 -27.43
CA VAL A 2 17.09 36.71 -26.01
C VAL A 2 16.99 35.31 -25.45
N TRP A 3 17.79 35.01 -24.43
CA TRP A 3 17.66 33.78 -23.65
C TRP A 3 16.56 34.00 -22.61
N GLU A 4 15.35 33.51 -22.87
CA GLU A 4 14.34 33.35 -21.82
C GLU A 4 14.74 32.15 -20.97
N ILE A 5 15.24 32.42 -19.77
CA ILE A 5 15.29 31.43 -18.69
C ILE A 5 13.83 31.16 -18.34
N LEU A 6 13.32 29.98 -18.72
CA LEU A 6 12.10 29.42 -18.17
C LEU A 6 12.33 29.19 -16.68
N GLN A 7 12.06 30.22 -15.87
CA GLN A 7 11.94 30.08 -14.44
C GLN A 7 10.69 29.24 -14.20
N THR A 8 10.88 27.92 -14.17
CA THR A 8 9.81 26.97 -13.86
C THR A 8 9.41 27.26 -12.43
N GLU A 9 8.23 27.87 -12.24
CA GLU A 9 7.66 28.09 -10.92
C GLU A 9 7.55 26.73 -10.22
N ASN A 10 8.39 26.51 -9.23
CA ASN A 10 8.44 25.25 -8.51
C ASN A 10 7.42 25.35 -7.37
N PHE A 11 6.18 24.93 -7.65
CA PHE A 11 5.11 24.88 -6.66
C PHE A 11 5.34 23.80 -5.61
N SER A 12 6.54 23.24 -5.45
CA SER A 12 6.78 22.15 -4.52
C SER A 12 8.14 22.20 -3.82
N VAL A 13 8.15 21.83 -2.54
CA VAL A 13 9.31 21.72 -1.66
C VAL A 13 9.42 20.29 -1.18
N ILE A 14 10.60 19.70 -1.30
CA ILE A 14 10.90 18.42 -0.65
C ILE A 14 11.19 18.72 0.83
N SER A 15 10.34 18.24 1.75
CA SER A 15 10.44 18.52 3.19
C SER A 15 11.14 17.43 4.00
N GLY A 16 11.25 16.22 3.45
CA GLY A 16 11.64 15.05 4.22
C GLY A 16 12.16 13.93 3.35
N PHE A 17 13.04 13.11 3.92
CA PHE A 17 13.58 11.92 3.30
C PHE A 17 13.57 10.80 4.35
N ASP A 18 12.80 9.74 4.11
CA ASP A 18 12.63 8.62 5.06
C ASP A 18 13.62 7.47 4.83
N GLY A 19 14.69 7.73 4.06
CA GLY A 19 15.65 6.71 3.64
C GLY A 19 15.25 5.98 2.36
N THR A 20 13.97 6.02 1.96
CA THR A 20 13.46 5.31 0.76
C THR A 20 12.70 6.20 -0.21
N CYS A 21 12.10 7.30 0.24
CA CYS A 21 11.39 8.26 -0.59
C CYS A 21 11.51 9.70 -0.07
N PHE A 22 11.27 10.65 -0.98
CA PHE A 22 11.20 12.07 -0.69
C PHE A 22 9.75 12.47 -0.42
N GLN A 23 9.50 13.15 0.69
CA GLN A 23 8.24 13.82 0.97
C GLN A 23 8.25 15.18 0.27
N ARG A 24 7.27 15.41 -0.61
CA ARG A 24 7.12 16.65 -1.38
C ARG A 24 5.84 17.35 -0.93
N HIS A 25 5.95 18.63 -0.58
CA HIS A 25 4.85 19.52 -0.25
C HIS A 25 4.68 20.55 -1.34
N TYR A 26 3.46 20.86 -1.73
CA TYR A 26 3.22 21.92 -2.71
C TYR A 26 3.06 23.29 -2.01
N ILE A 27 3.82 24.31 -2.43
CA ILE A 27 3.69 25.71 -1.97
C ILE A 27 2.50 26.33 -2.71
N ASN A 28 1.61 27.02 -1.98
CA ASN A 28 0.34 27.62 -2.45
C ASN A 28 -0.85 26.67 -2.69
N GLN A 29 -0.91 25.53 -2.01
CA GLN A 29 -2.22 24.91 -1.74
C GLN A 29 -2.75 25.51 -0.44
N ASP A 30 -3.86 26.24 -0.54
CA ASP A 30 -4.65 26.66 0.62
C ASP A 30 -4.75 25.47 1.59
N PHE A 31 -4.43 25.70 2.87
CA PHE A 31 -4.41 24.63 3.88
C PHE A 31 -5.77 23.90 3.99
N GLU A 32 -6.85 24.52 3.51
CA GLU A 32 -8.19 23.95 3.42
C GLU A 32 -8.37 22.89 2.30
N ASN A 33 -7.51 22.89 1.28
CA ASN A 33 -7.60 21.99 0.12
C ASN A 33 -6.46 20.95 0.06
N ARG A 34 -5.84 20.68 1.21
CA ARG A 34 -4.83 19.62 1.33
C ARG A 34 -5.58 18.29 1.48
N PHE A 35 -5.30 17.33 0.60
CA PHE A 35 -5.85 15.98 0.72
C PHE A 35 -5.60 15.42 2.13
N THR A 36 -6.66 15.32 2.93
CA THR A 36 -6.56 14.81 4.29
C THR A 36 -6.75 13.32 4.27
N PHE A 37 -5.69 12.60 4.62
CA PHE A 37 -5.76 11.15 4.74
C PHE A 37 -6.81 10.75 5.78
N SER A 38 -7.81 9.99 5.32
CA SER A 38 -8.75 9.34 6.23
C SER A 38 -8.02 8.38 7.17
N LYS A 39 -8.67 7.99 8.26
CA LYS A 39 -8.13 7.02 9.22
C LYS A 39 -7.64 5.73 8.54
N ALA A 40 -8.35 5.28 7.50
CA ALA A 40 -7.99 4.09 6.72
C ALA A 40 -6.66 4.27 5.95
N HIS A 41 -6.43 5.45 5.36
CA HIS A 41 -5.17 5.74 4.65
C HIS A 41 -3.99 5.80 5.62
N LYS A 42 -4.16 6.46 6.77
CA LYS A 42 -3.11 6.54 7.81
C LYS A 42 -2.74 5.15 8.33
N TYR A 43 -3.74 4.34 8.66
CA TYR A 43 -3.56 2.95 9.06
C TYR A 43 -2.81 2.14 8.00
N ARG A 44 -3.19 2.33 6.74
CA ARG A 44 -2.56 1.57 5.66
C ARG A 44 -1.11 1.99 5.43
N LEU A 45 -0.83 3.28 5.53
CA LEU A 45 0.54 3.80 5.51
C LEU A 45 1.36 3.23 6.66
N GLN A 46 0.77 3.02 7.84
CA GLN A 46 1.45 2.35 8.95
C GLN A 46 1.75 0.88 8.65
N CYS A 47 0.85 0.19 7.95
CA CYS A 47 1.12 -1.16 7.44
C CYS A 47 2.36 -1.13 6.54
N TYR A 48 2.46 -0.19 5.57
CA TYR A 48 3.72 0.39 5.01
C TYR A 48 5.06 0.06 5.67
N TYR A 49 5.16 0.57 6.89
CA TYR A 49 6.38 0.70 7.67
C TYR A 49 6.57 -0.45 8.67
N SER A 50 5.55 -1.29 8.82
CA SER A 50 5.62 -2.50 9.65
C SER A 50 6.38 -3.61 8.92
N GLU A 51 6.93 -4.56 9.67
CA GLU A 51 7.67 -5.69 9.10
C GLU A 51 6.86 -6.40 8.00
N PRO A 52 7.45 -6.63 6.81
CA PRO A 52 6.75 -7.33 5.74
C PRO A 52 6.48 -8.79 6.15
N GLY A 53 5.35 -9.33 5.70
CA GLY A 53 5.05 -10.76 5.80
C GLY A 53 4.15 -11.21 6.95
N ILE A 54 3.59 -10.27 7.72
CA ILE A 54 2.68 -10.53 8.86
C ILE A 54 1.46 -11.40 8.49
N VAL A 55 0.99 -11.31 7.24
CA VAL A 55 -0.17 -12.04 6.72
C VAL A 55 0.17 -13.08 5.64
N ASN A 56 1.46 -13.26 5.31
CA ASN A 56 1.89 -14.15 4.23
C ASN A 56 1.55 -15.62 4.50
N ASP A 57 1.49 -16.01 5.77
CA ASP A 57 1.14 -17.35 6.23
C ASP A 57 -0.38 -17.61 6.22
N ILE A 58 -1.20 -16.55 6.16
CA ILE A 58 -2.67 -16.65 6.13
C ILE A 58 -3.15 -16.89 4.70
N PHE A 59 -2.62 -16.11 3.76
CA PHE A 59 -3.05 -16.15 2.37
C PHE A 59 -2.09 -17.00 1.53
N ASP A 60 -2.56 -18.17 1.11
CA ASP A 60 -1.80 -19.04 0.23
C ASP A 60 -1.84 -18.55 -1.22
N VAL A 61 -0.90 -17.66 -1.55
CA VAL A 61 -0.71 -17.07 -2.89
C VAL A 61 -0.41 -18.17 -3.92
N LEU A 62 0.37 -19.18 -3.58
CA LEU A 62 0.71 -20.24 -4.53
C LEU A 62 -0.52 -21.09 -4.87
N ARG A 63 -1.38 -21.37 -3.89
CA ARG A 63 -2.66 -22.04 -4.12
C ARG A 63 -3.61 -21.20 -4.95
N PHE A 64 -3.61 -19.87 -4.81
CA PHE A 64 -4.36 -18.97 -5.70
C PHE A 64 -3.96 -19.16 -7.17
N TRP A 65 -2.66 -19.18 -7.46
CA TRP A 65 -2.14 -19.44 -8.81
C TRP A 65 -2.42 -20.86 -9.32
N LYS A 66 -2.31 -21.88 -8.45
CA LYS A 66 -2.59 -23.29 -8.81
C LYS A 66 -4.08 -23.55 -9.07
N SER A 67 -4.96 -22.97 -8.26
CA SER A 67 -6.41 -23.16 -8.34
C SER A 67 -7.10 -22.30 -9.40
N ARG A 68 -6.35 -21.43 -10.10
CA ARG A 68 -6.87 -20.52 -11.12
C ARG A 68 -7.97 -19.57 -10.61
N LYS A 69 -7.95 -19.25 -9.31
CA LYS A 69 -8.88 -18.29 -8.70
C LYS A 69 -8.81 -16.91 -9.33
N TYR A 70 -7.68 -16.57 -9.95
CA TYR A 70 -7.49 -15.35 -10.74
C TYR A 70 -8.47 -15.19 -11.93
N LEU A 71 -9.18 -16.25 -12.33
CA LEU A 71 -10.24 -16.18 -13.34
C LEU A 71 -11.52 -15.51 -12.81
N GLN A 72 -11.67 -15.41 -11.48
CA GLN A 72 -12.79 -14.69 -10.89
C GLN A 72 -12.49 -13.19 -10.91
N SER A 73 -13.48 -12.39 -11.31
CA SER A 73 -13.36 -10.94 -11.27
C SER A 73 -13.31 -10.47 -9.82
N ASN A 74 -12.29 -9.67 -9.48
CA ASN A 74 -12.22 -9.00 -8.19
C ASN A 74 -12.74 -7.57 -8.34
N VAL A 75 -14.02 -7.37 -8.01
CA VAL A 75 -14.70 -6.07 -8.08
C VAL A 75 -14.09 -5.01 -7.14
N TRP A 76 -13.34 -5.44 -6.13
CA TRP A 76 -12.74 -4.57 -5.12
C TRP A 76 -11.35 -4.09 -5.51
N LEU A 77 -10.71 -4.71 -6.50
CA LEU A 77 -9.33 -4.42 -6.89
C LEU A 77 -9.13 -2.94 -7.26
N HIS A 78 -10.06 -2.35 -8.01
CA HIS A 78 -9.96 -0.94 -8.41
C HIS A 78 -10.00 0.00 -7.19
N GLY A 79 -10.98 -0.17 -6.30
CA GLY A 79 -11.10 0.65 -5.09
C GLY A 79 -9.94 0.46 -4.12
N TRP A 80 -9.45 -0.78 -4.00
CA TRP A 80 -8.25 -1.09 -3.22
C TRP A 80 -7.03 -0.38 -3.81
N LEU A 81 -6.76 -0.56 -5.11
CA LEU A 81 -5.63 0.11 -5.79
C LEU A 81 -5.65 1.62 -5.63
N LYS A 82 -6.83 2.25 -5.77
CA LYS A 82 -7.00 3.68 -5.56
C LYS A 82 -6.53 4.09 -4.16
N ARG A 83 -7.04 3.44 -3.12
CA ARG A 83 -6.65 3.74 -1.73
C ARG A 83 -5.16 3.51 -1.49
N GLU A 84 -4.60 2.39 -1.98
CA GLU A 84 -3.18 2.08 -1.78
C GLU A 84 -2.28 3.10 -2.50
N LEU A 85 -2.60 3.49 -3.73
CA LEU A 85 -1.84 4.47 -4.48
C LEU A 85 -1.96 5.86 -3.87
N GLN A 86 -3.15 6.29 -3.44
CA GLN A 86 -3.33 7.54 -2.68
C GLN A 86 -2.44 7.52 -1.42
N THR A 87 -2.40 6.39 -0.72
CA THR A 87 -1.60 6.21 0.51
C THR A 87 -0.09 6.31 0.22
N LEU A 88 0.39 5.66 -0.85
CA LEU A 88 1.82 5.57 -1.12
C LEU A 88 2.38 6.80 -1.85
N MET A 89 1.60 7.41 -2.74
CA MET A 89 1.95 8.62 -3.48
C MET A 89 1.66 9.88 -2.65
N GLN A 90 0.74 9.80 -1.69
CA GLN A 90 0.26 10.95 -0.91
C GLN A 90 -0.40 12.02 -1.80
N GLU A 91 -1.09 11.58 -2.84
CA GLU A 91 -1.80 12.39 -3.82
C GLU A 91 -3.27 11.94 -3.91
N GLU A 92 -4.20 12.87 -4.11
CA GLU A 92 -5.62 12.56 -4.27
C GLU A 92 -5.93 12.00 -5.65
N ASP A 93 -5.41 12.66 -6.69
CA ASP A 93 -5.62 12.32 -8.10
C ASP A 93 -4.61 11.26 -8.56
N VAL A 94 -4.95 10.01 -8.29
CA VAL A 94 -4.18 8.84 -8.75
C VAL A 94 -4.90 8.08 -9.85
N ASP A 95 -6.01 8.60 -10.38
CA ASP A 95 -6.94 7.80 -11.19
C ASP A 95 -6.26 7.29 -12.48
N VAL A 96 -5.41 8.10 -13.11
CA VAL A 96 -4.63 7.67 -14.29
C VAL A 96 -3.71 6.49 -13.94
N VAL A 97 -3.02 6.56 -12.81
CA VAL A 97 -2.09 5.51 -12.35
C VAL A 97 -2.86 4.25 -11.98
N VAL A 98 -4.00 4.39 -11.27
CA VAL A 98 -4.92 3.29 -10.95
C VAL A 98 -5.35 2.59 -12.23
N HIS A 99 -5.83 3.33 -13.23
CA HIS A 99 -6.30 2.74 -14.49
C HIS A 99 -5.18 2.02 -15.24
N HIS A 100 -3.97 2.58 -15.26
CA HIS A 100 -2.81 1.94 -15.86
C HIS A 100 -2.50 0.59 -15.21
N ILE A 101 -2.29 0.56 -13.89
CA ILE A 101 -1.92 -0.66 -13.16
C ILE A 101 -3.05 -1.68 -13.19
N HIS A 102 -4.30 -1.24 -12.96
CA HIS A 102 -5.48 -2.10 -13.05
C HIS A 102 -5.64 -2.71 -14.46
N GLY A 103 -5.37 -1.93 -15.50
CA GLY A 103 -5.37 -2.39 -16.89
C GLY A 103 -4.29 -3.44 -17.17
N VAL A 104 -3.08 -3.24 -16.67
CA VAL A 104 -1.98 -4.22 -16.77
C VAL A 104 -2.36 -5.54 -16.09
N ILE A 105 -2.88 -5.48 -14.86
CA ILE A 105 -3.33 -6.66 -14.11
C ILE A 105 -4.41 -7.41 -14.91
N ASN A 106 -5.48 -6.73 -15.31
CA ASN A 106 -6.59 -7.38 -16.02
C ASN A 106 -6.18 -7.93 -17.39
N SER A 107 -5.34 -7.21 -18.13
CA SER A 107 -4.80 -7.66 -19.41
C SER A 107 -3.96 -8.93 -19.23
N PHE A 108 -3.10 -8.95 -18.20
CA PHE A 108 -2.28 -10.11 -17.88
C PHE A 108 -3.14 -11.34 -17.51
N LEU A 109 -4.12 -11.15 -16.63
CA LEU A 109 -5.02 -12.24 -16.20
C LEU A 109 -5.84 -12.80 -17.37
N ARG A 110 -6.40 -11.93 -18.23
CA ARG A 110 -7.09 -12.34 -19.46
C ARG A 110 -6.16 -13.05 -20.44
N ARG A 111 -4.91 -12.61 -20.56
CA ARG A 111 -3.92 -13.27 -21.43
C ARG A 111 -3.57 -14.67 -20.93
N ILE A 112 -3.52 -14.88 -19.62
CA ILE A 112 -3.36 -16.22 -19.05
C ILE A 112 -4.52 -17.13 -19.47
N GLU A 113 -5.75 -16.63 -19.43
CA GLU A 113 -6.94 -17.36 -19.85
C GLU A 113 -6.90 -17.73 -21.35
N GLN A 114 -6.51 -16.78 -22.20
CA GLN A 114 -6.59 -16.92 -23.66
C GLN A 114 -5.39 -17.62 -24.32
N THR A 115 -4.25 -17.75 -23.62
CA THR A 115 -2.97 -18.16 -24.25
C THR A 115 -2.40 -19.45 -23.67
N HIS A 116 -1.41 -20.04 -24.35
CA HIS A 116 -0.53 -21.12 -23.87
C HIS A 116 0.15 -20.88 -22.51
N LEU A 117 0.04 -19.68 -21.90
CA LEU A 117 0.46 -19.45 -20.52
C LEU A 117 -0.23 -20.41 -19.55
N LEU A 118 -1.43 -20.93 -19.84
CA LEU A 118 -2.03 -22.03 -19.07
C LEU A 118 -1.08 -23.21 -18.84
N LYS A 119 -0.21 -23.51 -19.82
CA LYS A 119 0.77 -24.61 -19.77
C LYS A 119 1.99 -24.31 -18.89
N LYS A 120 2.24 -23.04 -18.55
CA LYS A 120 3.35 -22.68 -17.64
C LYS A 120 3.03 -23.10 -16.19
N PRO A 121 4.05 -23.47 -15.41
CA PRO A 121 3.88 -23.76 -13.98
C PRO A 121 3.40 -22.50 -13.23
N ALA A 122 2.79 -22.70 -12.07
CA ALA A 122 2.18 -21.63 -11.28
C ALA A 122 3.20 -20.58 -10.85
N GLU A 123 4.39 -21.02 -10.47
CA GLU A 123 5.52 -20.21 -10.04
C GLU A 123 6.00 -19.29 -11.17
N ALA A 124 6.07 -19.80 -12.40
CA ALA A 124 6.43 -18.96 -13.55
C ALA A 124 5.32 -17.96 -13.90
N LYS A 125 4.04 -18.29 -13.73
CA LYS A 125 2.94 -17.33 -13.93
C LYS A 125 3.02 -16.21 -12.90
N GLN A 126 3.25 -16.58 -11.65
CA GLN A 126 3.44 -15.67 -10.53
C GLN A 126 4.59 -14.70 -10.80
N ASP A 127 5.76 -15.19 -11.17
CA ASP A 127 6.94 -14.35 -11.42
C ASP A 127 6.72 -13.36 -12.59
N ASN A 128 6.10 -13.82 -13.67
CA ASN A 128 5.72 -12.94 -14.79
C ASN A 128 4.69 -11.89 -14.37
N PHE A 129 3.75 -12.24 -13.49
CA PHE A 129 2.77 -11.29 -12.94
C PHE A 129 3.47 -10.21 -12.11
N ARG A 130 4.31 -10.63 -11.17
CA ARG A 130 5.09 -9.72 -10.31
C ARG A 130 5.90 -8.74 -11.14
N THR A 131 6.59 -9.24 -12.16
CA THR A 131 7.36 -8.41 -13.09
C THR A 131 6.48 -7.38 -13.80
N ALA A 132 5.34 -7.80 -14.34
CA ALA A 132 4.43 -6.89 -15.05
C ALA A 132 3.85 -5.79 -14.15
N VAL A 133 3.45 -6.13 -12.92
CA VAL A 133 2.95 -5.15 -11.95
C VAL A 133 4.07 -4.24 -11.45
N PHE A 134 5.26 -4.79 -11.22
CA PHE A 134 6.44 -4.03 -10.82
C PHE A 134 6.80 -2.98 -11.87
N ASP A 135 6.91 -3.37 -13.15
CA ASP A 135 7.26 -2.45 -14.24
C ASP A 135 6.22 -1.33 -14.40
N ALA A 136 4.93 -1.65 -14.20
CA ALA A 136 3.85 -0.67 -14.26
C ALA A 136 3.86 0.32 -13.08
N ALA A 137 4.22 -0.15 -11.88
CA ALA A 137 4.14 0.63 -10.65
C ALA A 137 5.45 1.37 -10.30
N LYS A 138 6.61 0.86 -10.75
CA LYS A 138 7.94 1.39 -10.44
C LYS A 138 8.12 2.89 -10.73
N PRO A 139 7.61 3.44 -11.85
CA PRO A 139 7.75 4.88 -12.13
C PRO A 139 7.10 5.78 -11.07
N PHE A 140 6.10 5.27 -10.35
CA PHE A 140 5.29 6.04 -9.39
C PHE A 140 5.70 5.77 -7.94
N LEU A 141 6.02 4.52 -7.60
CA LEU A 141 6.23 4.10 -6.21
C LEU A 141 7.71 3.97 -5.81
N LEU A 142 8.62 3.95 -6.78
CA LEU A 142 10.07 3.88 -6.57
C LEU A 142 10.46 2.75 -5.60
N ALA A 143 11.03 3.08 -4.44
CA ALA A 143 11.49 2.11 -3.45
C ALA A 143 10.35 1.28 -2.82
N ARG A 144 9.10 1.76 -2.87
CA ARG A 144 7.94 1.07 -2.28
C ARG A 144 7.31 0.02 -3.20
N THR A 145 7.80 -0.07 -4.44
CA THR A 145 7.22 -0.91 -5.50
C THR A 145 7.23 -2.40 -5.16
N ASP A 146 8.34 -2.93 -4.61
CA ASP A 146 8.42 -4.36 -4.28
C ASP A 146 7.35 -4.75 -3.25
N ARG A 147 7.24 -3.96 -2.17
CA ARG A 147 6.24 -4.15 -1.14
C ARG A 147 4.82 -4.03 -1.69
N PHE A 148 4.58 -3.06 -2.56
CA PHE A 148 3.29 -2.90 -3.24
C PHE A 148 2.93 -4.12 -4.10
N VAL A 149 3.87 -4.68 -4.85
CA VAL A 149 3.63 -5.89 -5.66
C VAL A 149 3.26 -7.08 -4.79
N ASN A 150 3.94 -7.26 -3.65
CA ASN A 150 3.60 -8.31 -2.68
C ASN A 150 2.16 -8.14 -2.16
N GLU A 151 1.78 -6.90 -1.81
CA GLU A 151 0.45 -6.58 -1.30
C GLU A 151 -0.66 -6.79 -2.34
N VAL A 152 -0.41 -6.46 -3.60
CA VAL A 152 -1.35 -6.75 -4.71
C VAL A 152 -1.62 -8.25 -4.80
N GLU A 153 -0.57 -9.08 -4.72
CA GLU A 153 -0.73 -10.53 -4.77
C GLU A 153 -1.52 -11.08 -3.57
N LEU A 154 -1.21 -10.61 -2.36
CA LEU A 154 -1.91 -11.01 -1.14
C LEU A 154 -3.39 -10.64 -1.21
N PHE A 155 -3.70 -9.41 -1.66
CA PHE A 155 -5.08 -8.96 -1.81
C PHE A 155 -5.85 -9.82 -2.81
N LEU A 156 -5.27 -10.08 -3.99
CA LEU A 156 -5.88 -10.96 -4.99
C LEU A 156 -6.06 -12.39 -4.49
N ALA A 157 -5.07 -12.94 -3.80
CA ALA A 157 -5.12 -14.30 -3.25
C ALA A 157 -6.15 -14.44 -2.12
N SER A 158 -6.36 -13.38 -1.33
CA SER A 158 -7.35 -13.35 -0.24
C SER A 158 -8.78 -13.49 -0.77
N GLY A 159 -9.08 -12.87 -1.92
CA GLY A 159 -10.44 -12.75 -2.44
C GLY A 159 -11.40 -11.98 -1.52
N LEU A 160 -10.85 -11.24 -0.56
CA LEU A 160 -11.62 -10.45 0.40
C LEU A 160 -12.03 -9.10 -0.18
N ASN A 161 -13.05 -8.50 0.42
CA ASN A 161 -13.27 -7.06 0.25
C ASN A 161 -12.24 -6.27 1.06
N ILE A 162 -12.20 -4.96 0.85
CA ILE A 162 -11.21 -4.05 1.45
C ILE A 162 -11.25 -4.10 2.98
N ASP A 163 -12.45 -4.02 3.58
CA ASP A 163 -12.62 -3.97 5.03
C ASP A 163 -12.23 -5.29 5.71
N ALA A 164 -12.56 -6.43 5.10
CA ALA A 164 -12.20 -7.74 5.60
C ALA A 164 -10.69 -8.00 5.48
N TYR A 165 -10.05 -7.51 4.40
CA TYR A 165 -8.61 -7.57 4.27
C TYR A 165 -7.91 -6.75 5.37
N ASP A 166 -8.40 -5.54 5.62
CA ASP A 166 -7.87 -4.68 6.68
C ASP A 166 -8.04 -5.31 8.07
N ALA A 167 -9.19 -5.92 8.35
CA ALA A 167 -9.46 -6.58 9.63
C ALA A 167 -8.45 -7.70 9.94
N VAL A 168 -8.03 -8.45 8.92
CA VAL A 168 -6.99 -9.50 9.07
C VAL A 168 -5.65 -8.87 9.47
N TYR A 169 -5.27 -7.75 8.86
CA TYR A 169 -4.05 -7.03 9.25
C TYR A 169 -4.14 -6.52 10.70
N MET A 170 -5.25 -5.89 11.09
CA MET A 170 -5.40 -5.37 12.46
C MET A 170 -5.33 -6.49 13.50
N GLN A 171 -5.93 -7.64 13.20
CA GLN A 171 -5.88 -8.81 14.08
C GLN A 171 -4.45 -9.32 14.30
N ARG A 172 -3.65 -9.34 13.24
CA ARG A 172 -2.27 -9.86 13.30
C ARG A 172 -1.30 -8.88 13.93
N LEU A 173 -1.55 -7.59 13.74
CA LEU A 173 -0.78 -6.51 14.36
C LEU A 173 -1.16 -6.29 15.83
N GLY A 174 -2.19 -6.97 16.34
CA GLY A 174 -2.67 -6.80 17.71
C GLY A 174 -3.32 -5.43 17.95
N TRP A 175 -3.69 -4.70 16.89
CA TRP A 175 -4.33 -3.38 16.98
C TRP A 175 -5.83 -3.46 17.27
N ASN A 176 -6.36 -4.67 17.52
CA ASN A 176 -7.77 -4.95 17.81
C ASN A 176 -8.21 -4.66 19.25
N THR A 177 -7.36 -4.09 20.11
CA THR A 177 -7.72 -3.87 21.53
C THR A 177 -8.13 -2.41 21.80
N PRO A 178 -9.42 -2.12 22.03
CA PRO A 178 -9.82 -1.02 22.89
C PRO A 178 -9.44 -1.40 24.33
N GLY A 179 -8.76 -0.52 25.06
CA GLY A 179 -8.22 -0.83 26.38
C GLY A 179 -9.25 -1.30 27.41
N GLY A 180 -8.82 -2.24 28.26
CA GLY A 180 -9.40 -2.49 29.59
C GLY A 180 -9.68 -3.96 29.94
N THR A 181 -8.77 -4.61 30.68
CA THR A 181 -9.12 -5.35 31.92
C THR A 181 -7.86 -5.50 32.77
N THR A 182 -7.90 -4.91 33.96
CA THR A 182 -7.00 -5.16 35.09
C THR A 182 -6.99 -6.64 35.47
N SER A 183 -5.81 -7.26 35.55
CA SER A 183 -5.50 -8.20 36.62
C SER A 183 -3.99 -8.26 36.89
N THR A 184 -3.62 -7.94 38.11
CA THR A 184 -2.27 -7.89 38.66
C THR A 184 -1.79 -9.29 39.07
N LYS A 185 -0.54 -9.66 38.72
CA LYS A 185 0.55 -10.24 39.57
C LYS A 185 1.45 -11.27 38.85
N PRO A 186 2.74 -11.43 39.28
CA PRO A 186 3.87 -11.02 38.46
C PRO A 186 4.92 -12.11 38.18
N ALA A 187 5.95 -11.69 37.42
CA ALA A 187 7.27 -12.29 37.22
C ALA A 187 7.34 -13.48 36.24
N GLU A 188 7.87 -13.21 35.04
CA GLU A 188 9.16 -13.74 34.55
C GLU A 188 9.42 -13.14 33.15
N GLU A 189 10.52 -12.38 33.01
CA GLU A 189 11.03 -11.93 31.71
C GLU A 189 11.49 -13.14 30.88
N PRO A 190 11.40 -13.09 29.54
CA PRO A 190 12.58 -12.66 28.81
C PRO A 190 12.32 -11.74 27.61
N SER A 191 13.23 -10.77 27.47
CA SER A 191 13.65 -10.08 26.24
C SER A 191 12.55 -9.44 25.38
N GLN A 192 12.15 -8.25 25.80
CA GLN A 192 11.53 -7.23 24.97
C GLN A 192 12.46 -6.83 23.80
N HIS A 193 12.23 -7.40 22.63
CA HIS A 193 12.50 -6.68 21.39
C HIS A 193 11.29 -5.78 21.14
N VAL A 194 11.22 -4.66 21.87
CA VAL A 194 10.35 -3.55 21.49
C VAL A 194 10.87 -3.07 20.15
N GLY A 195 10.21 -3.51 19.08
CA GLY A 195 10.40 -2.93 17.76
C GLY A 195 10.10 -1.44 17.90
N VAL A 196 11.16 -0.63 17.94
CA VAL A 196 11.06 0.82 17.91
C VAL A 196 10.51 1.17 16.54
N VAL A 197 9.18 1.19 16.43
CA VAL A 197 8.50 1.85 15.33
C VAL A 197 8.99 3.29 15.38
N PRO A 198 9.62 3.83 14.32
CA PRO A 198 9.89 5.25 14.25
C PRO A 198 8.54 5.95 14.35
N TYR A 199 8.25 6.47 15.54
CA TYR A 199 7.08 7.30 15.80
C TYR A 199 7.33 8.59 15.04
N LEU A 200 6.99 8.58 13.75
CA LEU A 200 7.00 9.77 12.93
C LEU A 200 5.98 10.70 13.56
N TYR A 201 6.47 11.79 14.16
CA TYR A 201 5.74 12.94 14.71
C TYR A 201 4.88 13.69 13.65
N ILE A 202 4.39 12.98 12.63
CA ILE A 202 3.47 13.47 11.60
C ILE A 202 2.02 13.39 12.10
N PHE A 203 1.74 12.63 13.16
CA PHE A 203 0.38 12.31 13.59
C PHE A 203 -0.13 13.05 14.84
N ASP A 204 0.72 13.77 15.57
CA ASP A 204 0.31 14.51 16.79
C ASP A 204 0.28 16.03 16.57
N ILE A 205 -0.47 16.47 15.57
CA ILE A 205 -1.11 17.80 15.66
C ILE A 205 -2.58 17.50 15.93
N ASP A 206 -2.86 17.21 17.19
CA ASP A 206 -4.16 17.51 17.77
C ASP A 206 -4.35 19.02 17.59
N SER A 207 -5.15 19.39 16.59
CA SER A 207 -5.83 20.67 16.62
C SER A 207 -6.89 20.57 17.71
N ASP A 208 -6.46 20.69 18.97
CA ASP A 208 -7.33 21.10 20.05
C ASP A 208 -7.82 22.51 19.71
N GLY A 209 -8.93 22.55 18.95
CA GLY A 209 -9.79 23.71 18.88
C GLY A 209 -10.44 23.89 20.25
N ALA A 210 -9.71 24.50 21.17
CA ALA A 210 -10.28 25.12 22.34
C ALA A 210 -10.61 26.58 22.01
N GLU A 211 -11.93 26.80 21.89
CA GLU A 211 -12.70 28.06 21.97
C GLU A 211 -12.73 29.00 20.76
#